data_AF-A0A662G735-F1
#
_entry.id   AF-A0A662G735-F1
#
_cell.length_a   1.000
_cell.length_b   1.000
_cell.length_c   1.000
_cell.angle_alpha   90.00
_cell.angle_beta   90.00
_cell.angle_gamma   90.00
#
_symmetry.space_group_name_H-M   'P 1'
#
loop_
_entity.id
_entity.type
_entity.pdbx_description
1 polymer ?
#
loop_
_entity_poly.entity_id
_entity_poly.type
_entity_poly.pdbx_seq_one_letter_code
_entity_poly.pdbx_strand_id
1 'polypeptide(L)' 'MYRVVSRKISAIAIGAILYALGSFVTSYIVSPWGTGQFRPAIIIPSLFSIIFGPEVGGISAAIGTF' A
#
# COMPACT_ATOMS: atom_id res chain seq x y z
N MET A 1 -14.60 14.78 15.55
CA MET A 1 -14.28 13.37 15.23
C MET A 1 -14.33 13.06 13.74
N TYR A 2 -15.43 13.33 13.02
CA TYR A 2 -15.60 12.97 11.60
C TYR A 2 -14.48 13.42 10.65
N ARG A 3 -13.92 14.62 10.84
CA ARG A 3 -12.82 15.15 10.00
C ARG A 3 -11.54 14.30 10.05
N VAL A 4 -11.22 13.74 11.22
CA VAL A 4 -10.02 12.91 11.41
C VAL A 4 -10.22 11.55 10.74
N VAL A 5 -11.40 10.96 10.90
CA VAL A 5 -11.78 9.69 10.27
C VAL A 5 -11.77 9.82 8.74
N SER A 6 -12.38 10.88 8.21
CA SER A 6 -12.37 11.17 6.77
C SER A 6 -10.95 11.26 6.22
N ARG A 7 -10.03 11.95 6.90
CA ARG A 7 -8.61 12.02 6.50
C ARG A 7 -7.94 10.65 6.48
N LYS A 8 -8.16 9.82 7.51
CA LYS A 8 -7.63 8.45 7.56
C LYS A 8 -8.14 7.61 6.38
N ILE A 9 -9.45 7.65 6.11
CA ILE A 9 -10.05 6.90 5.00
C ILE A 9 -9.49 7.35 3.65
N SER A 10 -9.37 8.65 3.42
CA SER A 10 -8.76 9.17 2.19
C SER A 10 -7.31 8.72 2.04
N ALA A 11 -6.52 8.77 3.11
CA ALA A 11 -5.14 8.27 3.09
C ALA A 11 -5.10 6.75 2.82
N ILE A 12 -6.00 5.97 3.42
CA ILE A 12 -6.11 4.53 3.17
C ILE A 12 -6.33 4.25 1.69
N ALA A 13 -7.32 4.93 1.09
CA ALA A 13 -7.69 4.75 -0.32
C ALA A 13 -6.55 5.13 -1.27
N ILE A 14 -5.91 6.28 -1.03
CA ILE A 14 -4.76 6.73 -1.85
C ILE A 14 -3.59 5.74 -1.73
N GLY A 15 -3.25 5.32 -0.50
CA GLY A 15 -2.18 4.36 -0.25
C GLY A 15 -2.44 3.00 -0.91
N ALA A 16 -3.68 2.53 -0.87
CA ALA A 16 -4.08 1.26 -1.50
C ALA A 16 -3.96 1.32 -3.03
N ILE A 17 -4.46 2.39 -3.66
CA ILE A 17 -4.38 2.57 -5.12
C ILE A 17 -2.92 2.66 -5.58
N LEU A 18 -2.11 3.46 -4.88
CA LEU A 18 -0.69 3.59 -5.20
C LEU A 18 0.07 2.26 -5.03
N TYR A 19 -0.25 1.50 -3.98
CA TYR A 19 0.35 0.18 -3.76
C TYR A 19 -0.07 -0.84 -4.84
N ALA A 20 -1.34 -0.87 -5.20
CA ALA A 20 -1.87 -1.76 -6.24
C ALA A 20 -1.24 -1.43 -7.61
N LEU A 21 -1.24 -0.16 -8.01
CA LEU A 21 -0.62 0.28 -9.26
C LEU A 21 0.89 0.03 -9.27
N GLY A 22 1.58 0.33 -8.18
CA GLY A 22 3.02 0.06 -8.06
C GLY A 22 3.32 -1.43 -8.19
N SER A 23 2.52 -2.29 -7.53
CA SER A 23 2.66 -3.75 -7.64
C SER A 23 2.35 -4.26 -9.04
N PHE A 24 1.36 -3.66 -9.72
CA PHE A 24 0.99 -4.02 -11.09
C PHE A 24 2.12 -3.70 -12.08
N VAL A 25 2.71 -2.52 -11.99
CA VAL A 25 3.82 -2.10 -12.86
C VAL A 25 5.05 -3.00 -12.67
N THR A 26 5.30 -3.46 -11.44
CA THR A 26 6.44 -4.36 -11.15
C THR A 26 6.11 -5.84 -11.26
N SER A 27 4.88 -6.21 -11.63
CA SER A 27 4.42 -7.61 -11.64
C SER A 27 5.18 -8.50 -12.62
N TYR A 28 5.70 -7.92 -13.71
CA TYR A 28 6.50 -8.62 -14.72
C TYR A 28 7.94 -8.90 -14.26
N ILE A 29 8.37 -8.30 -13.15
CA ILE A 29 9.68 -8.56 -12.56
C ILE A 29 9.54 -9.78 -11.66
N VAL A 30 10.23 -10.86 -12.02
CA VAL A 30 10.29 -12.06 -11.19
C VAL A 30 11.02 -11.72 -9.90
N SER A 31 10.51 -12.23 -8.78
CA SER A 31 11.19 -12.04 -7.51
C SER A 31 12.63 -12.57 -7.59
N PRO A 32 13.58 -11.98 -6.84
CA PRO A 32 14.95 -12.48 -6.78
C PRO A 32 15.04 -13.97 -6.39
N TRP A 33 13.99 -14.54 -5.79
CA TRP A 33 13.91 -15.92 -5.34
C TRP A 33 13.38 -16.88 -6.41
N GLY A 34 13.24 -16.40 -7.66
CA GLY A 34 12.84 -17.22 -8.80
C GLY A 34 11.36 -17.63 -8.80
N THR A 35 10.60 -17.24 -7.78
CA THR A 35 9.17 -17.58 -7.64
C THR A 35 8.37 -16.39 -7.13
N GLY A 36 7.23 -16.10 -7.76
CA GLY A 36 6.35 -15.00 -7.37
C GLY A 36 6.75 -13.63 -7.94
N GLN A 37 5.91 -12.64 -7.68
CA GLN A 37 6.08 -11.28 -8.18
C GLN A 37 7.03 -10.46 -7.29
N PHE A 38 7.90 -9.67 -7.90
CA PHE A 38 8.67 -8.67 -7.18
C PHE A 38 7.79 -7.47 -6.83
N ARG A 39 7.54 -7.22 -5.54
CA ARG A 39 6.63 -6.18 -5.03
C ARG A 39 7.35 -5.12 -4.20
N PRO A 40 8.29 -4.33 -4.79
CA PRO A 40 8.97 -3.25 -4.07
C PRO A 40 8.02 -2.10 -3.70
N ALA A 41 6.86 -2.03 -4.35
CA ALA A 41 5.80 -1.07 -4.05
C ALA A 41 5.27 -1.13 -2.60
N ILE A 42 5.61 -2.19 -1.83
CA ILE A 42 5.30 -2.29 -0.39
C ILE A 42 5.83 -1.10 0.43
N ILE A 43 6.84 -0.38 -0.09
CA ILE A 43 7.34 0.84 0.53
C ILE A 43 6.25 1.92 0.69
N ILE A 44 5.22 1.92 -0.16
CA ILE A 44 4.12 2.89 -0.13
C ILE A 44 3.28 2.73 1.15
N PRO A 45 2.67 1.56 1.44
CA PRO A 45 1.95 1.38 2.70
C PRO A 45 2.86 1.47 3.93
N SER A 46 4.16 1.12 3.82
CA SER A 46 5.13 1.36 4.89
C SER A 46 5.30 2.85 5.20
N LEU A 47 5.44 3.71 4.19
CA LEU A 47 5.49 5.16 4.37
C LEU A 47 4.18 5.72 4.95
N PHE A 48 3.03 5.21 4.50
CA PHE A 48 1.73 5.61 5.04
C PHE A 48 1.56 5.19 6.51
N SER A 49 2.12 4.06 6.91
CA SER A 49 2.19 3.61 8.31
C SER A 49 2.99 4.61 9.17
N ILE A 50 4.13 5.07 8.68
CA ILE A 50 4.99 6.05 9.38
C ILE A 50 4.30 7.41 9.51
N ILE A 51 3.63 7.88 8.45
CA ILE A 51 3.07 9.24 8.39
C ILE A 51 1.69 9.34 9.08
N PHE A 52 0.81 8.38 8.84
CA PHE A 52 -0.60 8.43 9.27
C PHE A 52 -0.94 7.45 10.40
N GLY A 53 0.01 6.59 10.77
CA GLY A 53 -0.13 5.57 11.81
C GLY A 53 -0.36 4.17 11.26
N PRO A 54 -0.13 3.14 12.10
CA PRO A 54 -0.05 1.74 11.67
C PRO A 54 -1.36 1.22 11.06
N GLU A 55 -2.51 1.68 11.54
CA GLU A 55 -3.81 1.31 10.96
C GLU A 55 -3.94 1.73 9.49
N VAL A 56 -3.48 2.93 9.15
CA VAL A 56 -3.61 3.46 7.78
C VAL A 56 -2.72 2.67 6.83
N GLY A 57 -1.46 2.48 7.18
CA GLY A 57 -0.54 1.67 6.36
C GLY A 57 -0.98 0.20 6.25
N GLY A 58 -1.44 -0.39 7.36
CA GLY A 58 -1.91 -1.78 7.39
C GLY A 58 -3.14 -2.03 6.52
N ILE A 59 -4.15 -1.16 6.63
CA ILE A 59 -5.37 -1.29 5.80
C ILE A 59 -5.06 -0.97 4.33
N SER A 60 -4.22 0.03 4.04
CA SER A 60 -3.76 0.29 2.67
C SER A 60 -3.06 -0.92 2.05
N ALA A 61 -2.16 -1.58 2.80
CA ALA A 61 -1.48 -2.78 2.33
C ALA A 61 -2.44 -3.94 2.10
N ALA A 62 -3.38 -4.16 3.04
CA ALA A 62 -4.35 -5.25 2.95
C ALA A 62 -5.27 -5.08 1.73
N ILE A 63 -5.79 -3.87 1.50
CA ILE A 63 -6.67 -3.58 0.37
C ILE A 63 -5.90 -3.57 -0.94
N GLY A 64 -4.78 -2.85 -1.01
CA GLY A 64 -4.00 -2.69 -2.25
C GLY A 64 -3.21 -3.94 -2.66
N THR A 65 -3.31 -5.04 -1.91
CA THR A 65 -2.65 -6.29 -2.29
C THR A 65 -3.41 -7.06 -3.36
N PHE A 66 -4.73 -6.87 -3.41
CA PHE A 66 -5.67 -7.50 -4.34
C PHE A 66 -5.77 -6.70 -5.64
#